data_AF-A0A226D314-F1
#
_entry.id   AF-A0A226D314-F1
#
_cell.length_a   1.000
_cell.length_b   1.000
_cell.length_c   1.000
_cell.angle_alpha   90.00
_cell.angle_beta   90.00
_cell.angle_gamma   90.00
#
_symmetry.space_group_name_H-M   'P 1'
#
loop_
_entity.id
_entity.type
_entity.pdbx_description
1 polymer ?
#
loop_
_entity_poly.entity_id
_entity_poly.type
_entity_poly.pdbx_seq_one_letter_code
_entity_poly.pdbx_strand_id
1 'polypeptide(L)'
;MQHLFVFALVLSGGVLIAVDAHGRFMKACFNQNVLRIAGGGPGSGTTKLPAGPTGLMRSKLQLPSGVRCNHCIIQWNYRAGNNWGDCGNGTSATGCGPQETFRGCSDIRIR
;
A
#
# COMPACT_ATOMS: atom_id res chain seq x y z
N MET A 1 -6.47 -7.88 -18.82
CA MET A 1 -6.00 -7.11 -17.64
C MET A 1 -6.19 -7.97 -16.41
N GLN A 2 -5.12 -8.26 -15.66
CA GLN A 2 -5.17 -9.18 -14.52
C GLN A 2 -5.23 -8.39 -13.20
N HIS A 3 -5.97 -8.93 -12.22
CA HIS A 3 -6.20 -8.27 -10.94
C HIS A 3 -5.93 -9.24 -9.79
N LEU A 4 -5.41 -8.72 -8.69
CA LEU A 4 -5.25 -9.47 -7.44
C LEU A 4 -6.02 -8.78 -6.30
N PHE A 5 -6.46 -9.55 -5.31
CA PHE A 5 -7.07 -9.03 -4.09
C PHE A 5 -6.06 -9.07 -2.94
N VAL A 6 -5.96 -7.97 -2.20
CA VAL A 6 -5.11 -7.85 -1.01
C VAL A 6 -5.95 -7.40 0.17
N PHE A 7 -5.58 -7.89 1.35
CA PHE A 7 -6.20 -7.56 2.63
C PHE A 7 -5.19 -6.81 3.48
N ALA A 8 -5.60 -5.65 4.02
CA ALA A 8 -4.80 -4.89 4.96
C ALA A 8 -5.69 -4.40 6.12
N LEU A 9 -5.09 -4.21 7.29
CA LEU A 9 -5.74 -3.52 8.42
C LEU A 9 -5.43 -2.02 8.31
N VAL A 10 -6.45 -1.17 8.43
CA VAL A 10 -6.27 0.29 8.41
C VAL A 10 -6.85 0.88 9.69
N LEU A 11 -6.06 1.71 10.36
CA LEU A 11 -6.33 2.29 11.67
C LEU A 11 -5.97 3.77 11.66
N SER A 12 -6.70 4.59 10.89
CA SER A 12 -6.37 6.00 10.59
C SER A 12 -5.03 6.19 9.86
N GLY A 13 -5.07 6.29 8.53
CA GLY A 13 -3.89 6.47 7.68
C GLY A 13 -4.07 5.83 6.31
N GLY A 14 -3.03 5.84 5.48
CA GLY A 14 -3.09 5.31 4.11
C GLY A 14 -2.24 4.07 3.91
N VAL A 15 -2.70 3.14 3.07
CA VAL A 15 -1.96 1.93 2.69
C VAL A 15 -1.49 2.04 1.24
N LEU A 16 -0.19 1.86 1.03
CA LEU A 16 0.43 1.72 -0.28
C LEU A 16 0.73 0.24 -0.53
N ILE A 17 0.47 -0.25 -1.74
CA ILE A 17 0.76 -1.65 -2.09
C ILE A 17 1.66 -1.69 -3.32
N ALA A 18 2.70 -2.52 -3.28
CA ALA A 18 3.70 -2.66 -4.33
C ALA A 18 4.13 -4.11 -4.52
N VAL A 19 4.58 -4.47 -5.72
CA VAL A 19 5.07 -5.82 -6.04
C VAL A 19 6.52 -5.76 -6.48
N ASP A 20 7.38 -6.62 -5.95
CA ASP A 20 8.68 -6.88 -6.55
C ASP A 20 8.68 -8.24 -7.26
N ALA A 21 9.03 -8.22 -8.55
CA ALA A 21 9.13 -9.39 -9.40
C ALA A 21 10.49 -10.10 -9.37
N HIS A 22 11.49 -9.49 -8.71
CA HIS A 22 12.86 -10.02 -8.66
C HIS A 22 13.17 -10.74 -7.33
N GLY A 23 12.19 -10.91 -6.45
CA GLY A 23 12.38 -11.60 -5.16
C GLY A 23 13.35 -10.89 -4.22
N ARG A 24 13.58 -9.58 -4.38
CA ARG A 24 14.49 -8.81 -3.52
C ARG A 24 13.68 -8.08 -2.45
N PHE A 25 13.99 -8.36 -1.19
CA PHE A 25 13.38 -7.67 -0.04
C PHE A 25 14.01 -6.28 0.19
N MET A 26 14.09 -5.43 -0.84
CA MET A 26 14.65 -4.08 -0.75
C MET A 26 13.55 -3.04 -1.00
N LYS A 27 13.42 -2.08 -0.08
CA LYS A 27 12.39 -1.01 -0.19
C LYS A 27 12.47 -0.23 -1.51
N ALA A 28 13.67 -0.06 -2.06
CA ALA A 28 13.89 0.57 -3.35
C ALA A 28 13.25 -0.21 -4.52
N CYS A 29 13.18 -1.53 -4.46
CA CYS A 29 12.58 -2.37 -5.52
C CYS A 29 11.04 -2.27 -5.51
N PHE A 30 10.42 -2.26 -4.32
CA PHE A 30 8.96 -2.09 -4.21
C PHE A 30 8.49 -0.72 -4.72
N ASN A 31 9.23 0.36 -4.46
CA ASN A 31 8.85 1.70 -4.91
C ASN A 31 8.81 1.86 -6.44
N GLN A 32 9.40 0.94 -7.20
CA GLN A 32 9.40 0.97 -8.67
C GLN A 32 8.09 0.40 -9.26
N ASN A 33 7.33 -0.38 -8.49
CA ASN A 33 6.19 -1.15 -8.98
C ASN A 33 4.99 -0.98 -8.02
N VAL A 34 4.63 0.27 -7.76
CA VAL A 34 3.47 0.61 -6.95
C VAL A 34 2.20 0.24 -7.71
N LEU A 35 1.36 -0.59 -7.10
CA LEU A 35 0.11 -1.02 -7.70
C LEU A 35 -0.97 0.05 -7.52
N ARG A 36 -1.80 0.21 -8.56
CA ARG A 36 -3.00 1.03 -8.44
C ARG A 36 -4.18 0.22 -7.94
N ILE A 37 -5.04 0.86 -7.17
CA ILE A 37 -6.31 0.32 -6.74
C ILE A 37 -7.25 0.29 -7.95
N ALA A 38 -7.81 -0.89 -8.20
CA ALA A 38 -8.75 -1.19 -9.25
C ALA A 38 -10.15 -1.46 -8.66
N GLY A 39 -11.17 -1.39 -9.52
CA GLY A 39 -12.57 -1.52 -9.11
C GLY A 39 -13.12 -0.23 -8.51
N GLY A 40 -14.43 -0.03 -8.52
CA GLY A 40 -15.08 1.22 -8.10
C GLY A 40 -15.14 1.47 -6.58
N GLY A 41 -14.18 0.98 -5.80
CA GLY A 41 -14.13 1.13 -4.35
C GLY A 41 -13.35 2.36 -3.86
N PRO A 42 -13.24 2.57 -2.54
CA PRO A 42 -12.46 3.66 -1.95
C PRO A 42 -11.01 3.66 -2.45
N GLY A 43 -10.55 4.80 -2.96
CA GLY A 43 -9.20 4.94 -3.52
C GLY A 43 -9.03 4.43 -4.95
N SER A 44 -10.10 4.07 -5.66
CA SER A 44 -10.05 3.63 -7.06
C SER A 44 -9.23 4.58 -7.94
N GLY A 45 -8.36 4.02 -8.78
CA GLY A 45 -7.48 4.78 -9.67
C GLY A 45 -6.24 5.37 -8.98
N THR A 46 -6.17 5.35 -7.65
CA THR A 46 -5.02 5.84 -6.87
C THR A 46 -4.10 4.71 -6.44
N THR A 47 -3.00 5.04 -5.77
CA THR A 47 -2.05 4.08 -5.19
C THR A 47 -2.22 3.90 -3.68
N LYS A 48 -3.10 4.68 -3.04
CA LYS A 48 -3.26 4.70 -1.59
C LYS A 48 -4.71 4.42 -1.22
N LEU A 49 -4.92 3.48 -0.32
CA LEU A 49 -6.23 3.34 0.31
C LEU A 49 -6.46 4.56 1.21
N PRO A 50 -7.64 5.18 1.16
CA PRO A 50 -7.98 6.27 2.07
C PRO A 50 -8.05 5.74 3.50
N ALA A 51 -7.84 6.65 4.45
CA ALA A 51 -8.14 6.36 5.84
C ALA A 51 -9.61 5.96 5.97
N GLY A 52 -9.86 4.93 6.75
CA GLY A 52 -11.19 4.36 6.92
C GLY A 52 -11.39 3.84 8.34
N PRO A 53 -12.60 3.31 8.63
CA PRO A 53 -12.90 2.71 9.92
C PRO A 53 -11.99 1.51 10.17
N THR A 54 -11.78 1.20 11.45
CA THR A 54 -11.05 0.01 11.88
C THR A 54 -11.68 -1.25 11.28
N GLY A 55 -10.87 -2.05 10.58
CA GLY A 55 -11.31 -3.34 10.07
C GLY A 55 -10.47 -3.85 8.91
N LEU A 56 -10.87 -5.02 8.40
CA LEU A 56 -10.27 -5.63 7.22
C LEU A 56 -10.63 -4.82 5.97
N MET A 57 -9.65 -4.12 5.41
CA MET A 57 -9.79 -3.49 4.10
C MET A 57 -9.43 -4.48 3.00
N ARG A 58 -10.41 -4.76 2.14
CA ARG A 58 -10.23 -5.56 0.93
C ARG A 58 -10.04 -4.63 -0.25
N SER A 59 -9.01 -4.87 -1.04
CA SER A 59 -8.73 -4.03 -2.20
C SER A 59 -8.35 -4.86 -3.39
N LYS A 60 -8.92 -4.52 -4.54
CA LYS A 60 -8.54 -5.09 -5.83
C LYS A 60 -7.45 -4.21 -6.40
N LEU A 61 -6.36 -4.80 -6.85
CA LEU A 61 -5.21 -4.09 -7.39
C LEU A 61 -5.02 -4.45 -8.86
N GLN A 62 -4.58 -3.47 -9.63
CA GLN A 62 -4.18 -3.66 -11.01
C GLN A 62 -2.73 -4.11 -11.06
N LEU A 63 -2.48 -5.30 -11.61
CA LEU A 63 -1.13 -5.76 -11.88
C LEU A 63 -0.54 -4.98 -13.06
N PRO A 64 0.77 -4.68 -13.08
CA PRO A 64 1.40 -4.02 -14.21
C PRO A 64 1.32 -4.92 -15.45
N SER A 65 1.14 -4.29 -16.63
CA SER A 65 1.05 -5.03 -17.89
C SER A 65 2.36 -5.77 -18.19
N GLY A 66 2.25 -7.05 -18.56
CA GLY A 66 3.40 -7.86 -18.98
C GLY A 66 4.27 -8.41 -17.83
N VAL A 67 3.94 -8.11 -16.56
CA VAL A 67 4.66 -8.69 -15.43
C VAL A 67 4.19 -10.12 -15.19
N ARG A 68 5.13 -11.06 -15.25
CA ARG A 68 4.95 -12.47 -14.87
C ARG A 68 6.11 -12.86 -13.97
N CYS A 69 5.83 -13.61 -12.91
CA CYS A 69 6.84 -14.00 -11.94
C CYS A 69 6.43 -15.28 -11.23
N ASN A 70 7.40 -16.17 -11.00
CA ASN A 70 7.18 -17.38 -10.22
C ASN A 70 7.35 -17.15 -8.71
N HIS A 71 8.22 -16.21 -8.33
CA HIS A 71 8.54 -15.84 -6.95
C HIS A 71 8.56 -14.31 -6.83
N CYS A 72 7.38 -13.72 -6.72
CA CYS A 72 7.20 -12.30 -6.43
C CYS A 72 6.92 -12.10 -4.96
N ILE A 73 7.22 -10.90 -4.46
CA ILE A 73 6.74 -10.45 -3.16
C ILE A 73 5.77 -9.29 -3.38
N ILE A 74 4.61 -9.34 -2.76
CA ILE A 74 3.74 -8.16 -2.60
C ILE A 74 3.95 -7.58 -1.20
N GLN A 75 4.16 -6.27 -1.11
CA GLN A 75 4.26 -5.55 0.15
C GLN A 75 3.10 -4.58 0.28
N TRP A 76 2.39 -4.62 1.40
CA TRP A 76 1.58 -3.50 1.86
C TRP A 76 2.38 -2.67 2.86
N ASN A 77 2.21 -1.36 2.80
CA ASN A 77 2.91 -0.38 3.60
C ASN A 77 1.89 0.63 4.10
N TYR A 78 1.59 0.54 5.39
CA TYR A 78 0.62 1.35 6.07
C TYR A 78 1.33 2.37 6.95
N ARG A 79 1.19 3.65 6.63
CA ARG A 79 1.63 4.73 7.52
C ARG A 79 0.43 5.20 8.32
N ALA A 80 0.51 5.04 9.64
CA ALA A 80 -0.50 5.52 10.56
C ALA A 80 -0.59 7.06 10.53
N GLY A 81 -1.60 7.60 11.21
CA GLY A 81 -1.89 9.02 11.22
C GLY A 81 -2.48 9.51 12.52
N ASN A 82 -2.27 8.78 13.63
CA ASN A 82 -2.85 9.09 14.93
C ASN A 82 -1.93 9.89 15.87
N ASN A 83 -0.65 10.07 15.54
CA ASN A 83 0.24 10.92 16.34
C ASN A 83 0.03 12.41 15.98
N TRP A 84 0.11 13.29 16.97
CA TRP A 84 0.20 14.74 16.78
C TRP A 84 1.65 15.16 16.46
N GLY A 85 1.84 16.04 15.49
CA GLY A 85 3.18 16.53 15.15
C GLY A 85 3.19 17.79 14.31
N ASP A 86 4.39 18.31 14.07
CA ASP A 86 4.64 19.48 13.22
C ASP A 86 4.40 19.13 11.73
N CYS A 87 3.64 19.99 11.05
CA CYS A 87 3.32 19.86 9.63
C CYS A 87 4.35 20.55 8.71
N GLY A 88 5.34 21.28 9.27
CA GLY A 88 6.41 21.95 8.52
C GLY A 88 6.01 23.27 7.88
N ASN A 89 4.80 23.76 8.16
CA ASN A 89 4.26 25.04 7.71
C ASN A 89 3.90 25.97 8.89
N GLY A 90 4.51 25.73 10.06
CA GLY A 90 4.25 26.46 11.30
C GLY A 90 2.99 26.02 12.04
N THR A 91 2.29 24.99 11.56
CA THR A 91 1.14 24.40 12.26
C THR A 91 1.46 23.00 12.78
N SER A 92 0.67 22.54 13.74
CA SER A 92 0.71 21.15 14.20
C SER A 92 -0.67 20.54 14.11
N ALA A 93 -0.72 19.27 13.75
CA ALA A 93 -1.96 18.52 13.61
C ALA A 93 -1.74 17.02 13.79
N THR A 94 -2.84 16.30 14.04
CA THR A 94 -2.87 14.83 13.99
C THR A 94 -2.51 14.34 12.58
N GLY A 95 -1.60 13.38 12.48
CA GLY A 95 -1.09 12.81 11.23
C GLY A 95 0.16 13.49 10.65
N CYS A 96 0.53 14.65 11.19
CA CYS A 96 1.77 15.36 10.88
C CYS A 96 2.97 14.83 11.71
N GLY A 97 4.19 15.20 11.34
CA GLY A 97 5.39 14.68 11.97
C GLY A 97 5.61 13.16 11.79
N PRO A 98 6.46 12.54 12.64
CA PRO A 98 6.73 11.11 12.61
C PRO A 98 5.48 10.27 12.91
N GLN A 99 5.22 9.27 12.08
CA GLN A 99 4.11 8.34 12.24
C GLN A 99 4.62 6.90 12.20
N GLU A 100 3.98 6.03 12.98
CA GLU A 100 4.25 4.60 12.92
C GLU A 100 3.99 4.05 11.51
N THR A 101 4.81 3.10 11.09
CA THR A 101 4.68 2.48 9.77
C THR A 101 4.70 0.96 9.89
N PHE A 102 3.59 0.34 9.52
CA PHE A 102 3.44 -1.10 9.46
C PHE A 102 3.70 -1.59 8.04
N ARG A 103 4.39 -2.73 7.91
CA ARG A 103 4.63 -3.37 6.62
C ARG A 103 4.37 -4.84 6.75
N GLY A 104 3.70 -5.42 5.77
CA GLY A 104 3.61 -6.86 5.63
C GLY A 104 3.91 -7.26 4.20
N CYS A 105 4.52 -8.43 4.06
CA CYS A 105 4.91 -9.00 2.78
C CYS A 105 4.25 -10.36 2.59
N SER A 106 3.98 -10.72 1.34
CA SER A 106 3.44 -12.02 0.98
C SER A 106 4.07 -12.50 -0.31
N ASP A 107 4.47 -13.77 -0.33
CA ASP A 107 4.96 -14.42 -1.54
C ASP A 107 3.79 -14.73 -2.49
N ILE A 108 3.93 -14.33 -3.75
CA ILE A 108 2.90 -14.52 -4.77
C ILE A 108 3.51 -15.00 -6.08
N ARG A 109 2.64 -15.53 -6.94
CA ARG A 109 2.95 -15.90 -8.33
C ARG A 109 1.99 -15.18 -9.26
N ILE A 110 2.53 -14.51 -10.28
CA ILE A 110 1.76 -13.84 -11.34
C ILE A 110 1.96 -14.63 -12.62
N ARG A 111 0.87 -15.21 -13.15
CA ARG A 111 0.88 -16.04 -14.36
C ARG A 111 0.20 -15.35 -15.51
#